data_AF-A0AAU2JSP3-F1
#
_entry.id   AF-A0AAU2JSP3-F1
#
_cell.length_a   1.000
_cell.length_b   1.000
_cell.length_c   1.000
_cell.angle_alpha   90.00
_cell.angle_beta   90.00
_cell.angle_gamma   90.00
#
_symmetry.space_group_name_H-M   'P 1'
#
loop_
_entity.id
_entity.type
_entity.pdbx_description
1 polymer ?
#
loop_
_entity_poly.entity_id
_entity_poly.type
_entity_poly.pdbx_seq_one_letter_code
_entity_poly.pdbx_strand_id
1 'polypeptide(L)'
;MASVQGASQILDALSALGRAAARELCVVLPRRPYDRRVQEHLVELTAQLTGRGVEVRVICVSEAGREPAYGDHVRRLARAGARIRTVADVPLWAAVADGRYAIAPADPAGRGTETVLLRGTASVAAYAALFEALWLQGAAYIGGSVRGAGGEGPDEREREALLLLAEGLTDDGIARRTGLSIRTNRRTIAKLMDRLGARSRFQAGVEAARREWV
;
A
#
# COMPACT_ATOMS: atom_id res chain seq x y z
N MET A 1 11.11 -0.67 -22.73
CA MET A 1 12.39 -0.06 -22.34
C MET A 1 12.11 1.36 -21.85
N ALA A 2 12.06 1.58 -20.54
CA ALA A 2 11.96 2.95 -20.00
C ALA A 2 13.28 3.69 -20.28
N SER A 3 13.19 4.89 -20.84
CA SER A 3 14.35 5.72 -21.17
C SER A 3 15.19 6.00 -19.91
N VAL A 4 16.49 5.67 -19.97
CA VAL A 4 17.48 5.93 -18.91
C VAL A 4 17.52 7.41 -18.50
N GLN A 5 17.20 8.30 -19.44
CA GLN A 5 17.19 9.75 -19.23
C GLN A 5 16.02 10.21 -18.35
N GLY A 6 14.86 9.56 -18.45
CA GLY A 6 13.70 9.86 -17.59
C GLY A 6 13.93 9.43 -16.14
N ALA A 7 14.60 8.29 -15.91
CA ALA A 7 14.88 7.80 -14.56
C ALA A 7 15.79 8.75 -13.77
N SER A 8 16.85 9.29 -14.39
CA SER A 8 17.76 10.23 -13.71
C SER A 8 17.05 11.52 -13.28
N GLN A 9 16.20 12.08 -14.14
CA GLN A 9 15.42 13.28 -13.81
C GLN A 9 14.47 13.03 -12.63
N ILE A 10 13.82 11.86 -12.60
CA ILE A 10 12.92 11.48 -11.48
C ILE A 10 13.72 11.36 -10.18
N LEU A 11 14.90 10.74 -10.21
CA LEU A 11 15.78 10.60 -9.04
C LEU A 11 16.20 11.96 -8.48
N ASP A 12 16.67 12.86 -9.35
CA ASP A 12 17.09 14.21 -8.94
C ASP A 12 15.93 15.00 -8.36
N ALA A 13 14.74 14.88 -8.96
CA ALA A 13 13.55 15.58 -8.50
C ALA A 13 13.02 15.02 -7.17
N LEU A 14 13.01 13.69 -6.98
CA LEU A 14 12.69 13.05 -5.70
C LEU A 14 13.67 13.46 -4.60
N SER A 15 14.96 13.49 -4.90
CA SER A 15 15.99 13.98 -3.99
C SER A 15 15.76 15.43 -3.59
N ALA A 16 15.37 16.29 -4.54
CA ALA A 16 15.04 17.69 -4.27
C ALA A 16 13.79 17.84 -3.37
N LEU A 17 12.73 17.07 -3.63
CA LEU A 17 11.54 16.99 -2.78
C LEU A 17 11.90 16.52 -1.37
N GLY A 18 12.71 15.48 -1.25
CA GLY A 18 13.16 14.92 0.03
C GLY A 18 13.93 15.92 0.90
N ARG A 19 14.78 16.75 0.28
CA ARG A 19 15.47 17.83 0.99
C ARG A 19 14.51 18.94 1.44
N ALA A 20 13.48 19.22 0.65
CA ALA A 20 12.51 20.27 0.96
C ALA A 20 11.41 19.84 1.96
N ALA A 21 11.13 18.53 2.06
CA ALA A 21 10.11 17.99 2.94
C ALA A 21 10.48 18.17 4.42
N ALA A 22 9.62 18.86 5.15
CA ALA A 22 9.74 19.15 6.57
C ALA A 22 8.61 18.55 7.40
N ARG A 23 7.44 18.31 6.83
CA ARG A 23 6.26 17.77 7.54
C ARG A 23 5.74 16.50 6.89
N GLU A 24 5.62 16.50 5.57
CA GLU A 24 5.09 15.35 4.84
C GLU A 24 5.66 15.20 3.42
N LEU A 25 5.65 13.95 2.96
CA LEU A 25 5.81 13.55 1.58
C LEU A 25 4.67 12.62 1.18
N CYS A 26 3.88 13.04 0.20
CA CYS A 26 2.74 12.30 -0.33
C CYS A 26 3.10 11.76 -1.71
N VAL A 27 2.96 10.46 -1.95
CA VAL A 27 3.39 9.81 -3.19
C VAL A 27 2.28 8.95 -3.76
N VAL A 28 1.94 9.15 -5.03
CA VAL A 28 1.11 8.24 -5.82
C VAL A 28 2.03 7.44 -6.74
N LEU A 29 2.14 6.13 -6.50
CA LEU A 29 2.97 5.27 -7.32
C LEU A 29 2.33 5.03 -8.70
N PRO A 30 3.15 4.88 -9.76
CA PRO A 30 2.65 4.48 -11.07
C PRO A 30 1.89 3.15 -11.04
N ARG A 31 0.90 2.99 -11.94
CA ARG A 31 0.12 1.75 -12.06
C ARG A 31 0.96 0.52 -12.42
N ARG A 32 2.09 0.74 -13.09
CA ARG A 32 3.01 -0.32 -13.55
C ARG A 32 4.37 -0.15 -12.89
N PRO A 33 5.14 -1.24 -12.77
CA PRO A 33 6.53 -1.13 -12.34
C PRO A 33 7.29 -0.11 -13.16
N TYR A 34 8.12 0.65 -12.46
CA TYR A 34 9.00 1.67 -13.00
C TYR A 34 10.45 1.32 -12.67
N ASP A 35 11.40 2.14 -13.14
CA ASP A 35 12.84 1.86 -13.02
C ASP A 35 13.23 1.47 -11.58
N ARG A 36 13.96 0.36 -11.44
CA ARG A 36 14.37 -0.19 -10.15
C ARG A 36 15.18 0.79 -9.31
N ARG A 37 15.98 1.66 -9.95
CA ARG A 37 16.77 2.68 -9.25
C ARG A 37 15.86 3.68 -8.55
N VAL A 38 14.76 4.08 -9.20
CA VAL A 38 13.75 4.97 -8.60
C VAL A 38 13.05 4.28 -7.43
N GLN A 39 12.74 2.99 -7.56
CA GLN A 39 12.16 2.20 -6.47
C GLN A 39 13.09 2.13 -5.25
N GLU A 40 14.37 1.83 -5.46
CA GLU A 40 15.38 1.76 -4.40
C GLU A 40 15.57 3.12 -3.72
N HIS A 41 15.71 4.18 -4.52
CA HIS A 41 15.83 5.54 -4.01
C HIS A 41 14.63 5.99 -3.19
N LEU A 42 13.40 5.66 -3.61
CA LEU A 42 12.19 6.02 -2.86
C LEU A 42 12.13 5.32 -1.49
N VAL A 43 12.60 4.07 -1.39
CA VAL A 43 12.69 3.35 -0.10
C VAL A 43 13.70 4.02 0.82
N GLU A 44 14.89 4.35 0.31
CA GLU A 44 15.93 5.04 1.07
C GLU A 44 15.45 6.42 1.54
N LEU A 45 14.83 7.18 0.64
CA LEU A 45 14.27 8.48 0.95
C LEU A 45 13.17 8.38 2.03
N THR A 46 12.30 7.38 1.92
CA THR A 46 11.25 7.13 2.92
C THR A 46 11.87 6.92 4.30
N ALA A 47 12.87 6.05 4.42
CA ALA A 47 13.54 5.77 5.70
C ALA A 47 14.23 7.02 6.28
N GLN A 48 14.87 7.83 5.43
CA GLN A 48 15.49 9.09 5.84
C GLN A 48 14.48 10.11 6.36
N LEU A 49 13.33 10.25 5.69
CA LEU A 49 12.28 11.19 6.04
C LEU A 49 11.56 10.78 7.33
N THR A 50 11.17 9.52 7.43
CA THR A 50 10.51 8.99 8.65
C THR A 50 11.44 9.08 9.86
N GLY A 51 12.74 8.82 9.69
CA GLY A 51 13.76 9.04 10.72
C GLY A 51 13.91 10.49 11.17
N ARG A 52 13.54 11.46 10.33
CA ARG A 52 13.46 12.90 10.66
C ARG A 52 12.11 13.31 11.24
N GLY A 53 11.16 12.39 11.41
CA GLY A 53 9.79 12.67 11.86
C GLY A 53 8.87 13.24 10.78
N VAL A 54 9.27 13.17 9.50
CA VAL A 54 8.43 13.58 8.36
C VAL A 54 7.47 12.45 8.03
N GLU A 55 6.18 12.75 7.88
CA GLU A 55 5.17 11.77 7.53
C GLU A 55 5.28 11.39 6.05
N VAL A 56 5.42 10.10 5.75
CA VAL A 56 5.43 9.61 4.36
C VAL A 56 4.14 8.84 4.10
N ARG A 57 3.31 9.34 3.18
CA ARG A 57 2.05 8.70 2.77
C ARG A 57 2.14 8.24 1.32
N VAL A 58 1.79 6.99 1.05
CA VAL A 58 1.92 6.37 -0.26
C VAL A 58 0.60 5.76 -0.71
N ILE A 59 0.22 6.04 -1.95
CA ILE A 59 -0.92 5.42 -2.63
C ILE A 59 -0.39 4.50 -3.72
N CYS A 60 -0.89 3.27 -3.75
CA CYS A 60 -0.62 2.32 -4.83
C CYS A 60 -1.90 1.63 -5.30
N VAL A 61 -1.85 0.97 -6.44
CA VAL A 61 -2.99 0.19 -6.94
C VAL A 61 -3.10 -1.14 -6.18
N SER A 62 -4.33 -1.59 -5.89
CA SER A 62 -4.58 -2.85 -5.15
C SER A 62 -4.00 -4.08 -5.87
N GLU A 63 -3.89 -4.03 -7.19
CA GLU A 63 -3.28 -5.10 -7.99
C GLU A 63 -1.76 -5.18 -7.86
N ALA A 64 -1.11 -4.25 -7.14
CA ALA A 64 0.33 -4.24 -6.95
C ALA A 64 0.87 -5.53 -6.33
N GLY A 65 0.06 -6.24 -5.53
CA GLY A 65 0.42 -7.53 -4.95
C GLY A 65 0.46 -8.69 -5.94
N ARG A 66 -0.15 -8.56 -7.13
CA ARG A 66 -0.16 -9.62 -8.16
C ARG A 66 1.17 -9.73 -8.90
N GLU A 67 1.96 -8.66 -8.94
CA GLU A 67 3.30 -8.66 -9.49
C GLU A 67 4.34 -8.75 -8.36
N PRO A 68 5.09 -9.87 -8.24
CA PRO A 68 5.96 -10.11 -7.08
C PRO A 68 6.97 -9.00 -6.81
N ALA A 69 7.59 -8.46 -7.86
CA ALA A 69 8.59 -7.39 -7.75
C ALA A 69 8.00 -6.08 -7.25
N TYR A 70 6.81 -5.71 -7.74
CA TYR A 70 6.14 -4.47 -7.35
C TYR A 70 5.55 -4.57 -5.94
N GLY A 71 4.97 -5.72 -5.58
CA GLY A 71 4.54 -6.00 -4.21
C GLY A 71 5.69 -5.98 -3.20
N ASP A 72 6.89 -6.43 -3.58
CA ASP A 72 8.08 -6.34 -2.72
C ASP A 72 8.50 -4.90 -2.47
N HIS A 73 8.48 -4.07 -3.51
CA HIS A 73 8.75 -2.64 -3.36
C HIS A 73 7.79 -1.97 -2.38
N VAL A 74 6.47 -2.22 -2.50
CA VAL A 74 5.46 -1.67 -1.57
C VAL A 74 5.72 -2.14 -0.13
N ARG A 75 6.06 -3.42 0.08
CA ARG A 75 6.43 -3.93 1.41
C ARG A 75 7.66 -3.24 1.97
N ARG A 76 8.68 -2.97 1.15
CA ARG A 76 9.88 -2.25 1.56
C ARG A 76 9.57 -0.80 1.96
N LEU A 77 8.68 -0.12 1.26
CA LEU A 77 8.20 1.22 1.65
C LEU A 77 7.48 1.19 3.00
N ALA A 78 6.60 0.21 3.23
CA ALA A 78 5.90 0.06 4.51
C ALA A 78 6.90 -0.16 5.66
N ARG A 79 7.90 -1.04 5.46
CA ARG A 79 8.97 -1.28 6.45
C ARG A 79 9.85 -0.05 6.71
N ALA A 80 10.00 0.83 5.72
CA ALA A 80 10.70 2.10 5.87
C ALA A 80 9.87 3.17 6.62
N GLY A 81 8.63 2.84 7.03
CA GLY A 81 7.76 3.70 7.83
C GLY A 81 6.72 4.48 7.04
N ALA A 82 6.55 4.21 5.73
CA ALA A 82 5.47 4.82 4.97
C ALA A 82 4.10 4.28 5.42
N ARG A 83 3.12 5.19 5.53
CA ARG A 83 1.70 4.82 5.61
C ARG A 83 1.22 4.57 4.20
N ILE A 84 0.69 3.38 3.93
CA ILE A 84 0.32 2.99 2.57
C ILE A 84 -1.19 2.74 2.50
N ARG A 85 -1.81 3.25 1.42
CA ARG A 85 -3.18 2.93 1.05
C ARG A 85 -3.27 2.39 -0.37
N THR A 86 -4.22 1.49 -0.59
CA THR A 86 -4.49 0.86 -1.88
C THR A 86 -5.79 1.37 -2.47
N VAL A 87 -5.76 1.75 -3.75
CA VAL A 87 -6.94 2.15 -4.54
C VAL A 87 -7.12 1.23 -5.74
N ALA A 88 -8.33 1.19 -6.31
CA ALA A 88 -8.60 0.39 -7.50
C ALA A 88 -7.79 0.86 -8.73
N ASP A 89 -7.64 2.17 -8.89
CA ASP A 89 -6.87 2.77 -9.99
C ASP A 89 -6.29 4.12 -9.58
N VAL A 90 -5.24 4.55 -10.27
CA VAL A 90 -4.61 5.87 -10.10
C VAL A 90 -4.58 6.60 -11.45
N PRO A 91 -5.10 7.83 -11.55
CA PRO A 91 -5.16 8.54 -12.83
C PRO A 91 -3.77 8.92 -13.35
N LEU A 92 -2.83 9.20 -12.45
CA LEU A 92 -1.45 9.55 -12.73
C LEU A 92 -0.58 9.34 -11.49
N TRP A 93 0.73 9.20 -11.70
CA TRP A 93 1.71 9.19 -10.62
C TRP A 93 2.14 10.62 -10.29
N ALA A 94 2.43 10.89 -9.03
CA ALA A 94 2.92 12.19 -8.57
C ALA A 94 3.60 12.05 -7.19
N ALA A 95 4.41 13.03 -6.81
CA ALA A 95 4.79 13.19 -5.41
C ALA A 95 4.70 14.66 -4.99
N VAL A 96 4.26 14.93 -3.78
CA VAL A 96 4.05 16.27 -3.22
C VAL A 96 4.73 16.36 -1.86
N ALA A 97 5.54 17.39 -1.63
CA ALA A 97 6.11 17.67 -0.31
C ALA A 97 5.52 18.96 0.27
N ASP A 98 5.04 18.87 1.52
CA ASP A 98 4.49 19.97 2.33
C ASP A 98 3.46 20.87 1.63
N GLY A 99 2.79 20.38 0.57
CA GLY A 99 1.93 21.20 -0.29
C GLY A 99 2.64 22.37 -1.01
N ARG A 100 3.97 22.35 -1.11
CA ARG A 100 4.78 23.45 -1.70
C ARG A 100 5.51 23.06 -2.98
N TYR A 101 5.84 21.78 -3.10
CA TYR A 101 6.58 21.23 -4.24
C TYR A 101 5.86 19.98 -4.72
N ALA A 102 5.79 19.79 -6.03
CA ALA A 102 5.28 18.57 -6.62
C ALA A 102 6.17 18.10 -7.78
N ILE A 103 6.27 16.79 -7.97
CA ILE A 103 6.71 16.19 -9.23
C ILE A 103 5.55 15.47 -9.88
N ALA A 104 5.49 15.58 -11.20
CA ALA A 104 4.46 14.98 -12.01
C ALA A 104 5.01 14.67 -13.40
N PRO A 105 4.37 13.78 -14.17
CA PRO A 105 4.69 13.60 -15.57
C PRO A 105 4.47 14.92 -16.33
N ALA A 106 5.40 15.26 -17.23
CA ALA A 106 5.25 16.41 -18.12
C ALA A 106 4.07 16.24 -19.08
N ASP A 107 3.81 14.99 -19.48
CA ASP A 107 2.64 14.60 -20.27
C ASP A 107 1.79 13.57 -19.51
N PRO A 108 0.67 14.00 -18.89
CA PRO A 108 -0.27 13.11 -18.22
C PRO A 108 -0.95 12.11 -19.18
N ALA A 109 -1.00 12.38 -20.49
CA ALA A 109 -1.57 11.47 -21.48
C ALA A 109 -0.64 10.30 -21.84
N GLY A 110 0.56 10.25 -21.25
CA GLY A 110 1.44 9.09 -21.31
C GLY A 110 2.25 8.94 -22.60
N ARG A 111 2.44 10.02 -23.38
CA ARG A 111 3.26 9.99 -24.60
C ARG A 111 4.75 10.22 -24.30
N GLY A 112 5.10 10.64 -23.08
CA GLY A 112 6.48 10.92 -22.66
C GLY A 112 6.88 10.30 -21.32
N THR A 113 8.18 10.33 -21.03
CA THR A 113 8.77 9.93 -19.72
C THR A 113 9.34 11.12 -18.95
N GLU A 114 9.15 12.33 -19.48
CA GLU A 114 9.63 13.57 -18.91
C GLU A 114 8.88 13.88 -17.62
N THR A 115 9.62 14.45 -16.66
CA THR A 115 9.10 14.82 -15.34
C THR A 115 9.29 16.30 -15.14
N VAL A 116 8.27 16.96 -14.60
CA VAL A 116 8.33 18.38 -14.23
C VAL A 116 8.38 18.52 -12.71
N LEU A 117 9.24 19.40 -12.23
CA LEU A 117 9.21 19.89 -10.85
C LEU A 117 8.38 21.17 -10.82
N LEU A 118 7.24 21.10 -10.15
CA LEU A 118 6.32 22.22 -9.99
C LEU A 118 6.60 22.95 -8.68
N ARG A 119 6.59 24.28 -8.77
CA ARG A 119 6.71 25.21 -7.64
C ARG A 119 5.56 26.21 -7.73
N GLY A 120 4.95 26.53 -6.61
CA GLY A 120 3.86 27.50 -6.54
C GLY A 120 2.52 26.87 -6.13
N THR A 121 1.59 27.70 -5.72
CA THR A 121 0.44 27.26 -4.91
C THR A 121 -0.66 26.57 -5.72
N ALA A 122 -1.05 27.08 -6.89
CA ALA A 122 -2.22 26.55 -7.60
C ALA A 122 -2.00 25.12 -8.15
N SER A 123 -0.93 24.90 -8.91
CA SER A 123 -0.64 23.58 -9.47
C SER A 123 -0.32 22.55 -8.38
N VAL A 124 0.48 22.92 -7.37
CA VAL A 124 0.80 22.01 -6.27
C VAL A 124 -0.44 21.70 -5.43
N ALA A 125 -1.33 22.69 -5.19
CA ALA A 125 -2.59 22.46 -4.50
C ALA A 125 -3.49 21.48 -5.26
N ALA A 126 -3.51 21.51 -6.60
CA ALA A 126 -4.26 20.54 -7.40
C ALA A 126 -3.74 19.10 -7.21
N TYR A 127 -2.42 18.89 -7.20
CA TYR A 127 -1.84 17.57 -6.94
C TYR A 127 -2.05 17.10 -5.50
N ALA A 128 -1.94 18.02 -4.53
CA ALA A 128 -2.25 17.73 -3.13
C ALA A 128 -3.72 17.32 -2.95
N ALA A 129 -4.65 18.06 -3.58
CA ALA A 129 -6.07 17.74 -3.54
C ALA A 129 -6.39 16.39 -4.19
N LEU A 130 -5.75 16.08 -5.32
CA LEU A 130 -5.84 14.75 -5.95
C LEU A 130 -5.35 13.65 -5.01
N PHE A 131 -4.21 13.87 -4.36
CA PHE A 131 -3.67 12.91 -3.40
C PHE A 131 -4.65 12.68 -2.25
N GLU A 132 -5.18 13.72 -1.63
CA GLU A 132 -6.13 13.59 -0.51
C GLU A 132 -7.42 12.88 -0.92
N ALA A 133 -7.93 13.17 -2.12
CA ALA A 133 -9.11 12.48 -2.66
C ALA A 133 -8.88 10.98 -2.79
N LEU A 134 -7.73 10.59 -3.37
CA LEU A 134 -7.35 9.17 -3.49
C LEU A 134 -7.07 8.55 -2.11
N TRP A 135 -6.46 9.31 -1.20
CA TRP A 135 -6.14 8.84 0.16
C TRP A 135 -7.40 8.50 0.94
N LEU A 136 -8.42 9.36 0.89
CA LEU A 136 -9.70 9.15 1.54
C LEU A 136 -10.44 7.91 1.00
N GLN A 137 -10.35 7.68 -0.32
CA GLN A 137 -10.96 6.51 -0.97
C GLN A 137 -10.19 5.21 -0.75
N GLY A 138 -8.89 5.27 -0.48
CA GLY A 138 -8.02 4.11 -0.37
C GLY A 138 -8.23 3.30 0.91
N ALA A 139 -8.13 1.98 0.79
CA ALA A 139 -8.07 1.06 1.93
C ALA A 139 -6.65 1.02 2.51
N ALA A 140 -6.51 0.82 3.83
CA ALA A 140 -5.20 0.66 4.45
C ALA A 140 -4.46 -0.56 3.89
N TYR A 141 -3.19 -0.40 3.54
CA TYR A 141 -2.34 -1.51 3.13
C TYR A 141 -1.86 -2.27 4.36
N ILE A 142 -2.44 -3.45 4.59
CA ILE A 142 -2.01 -4.36 5.65
C ILE A 142 -0.99 -5.31 5.02
N GLY A 143 0.28 -5.06 5.30
CA GLY A 143 1.46 -5.67 4.67
C GLY A 143 1.27 -7.13 4.24
N GLY A 144 1.50 -7.39 2.94
CA GLY A 144 1.35 -8.73 2.36
C GLY A 144 2.22 -9.77 3.06
N SER A 145 1.61 -10.57 3.92
CA SER A 145 2.21 -11.70 4.61
C SER A 145 2.24 -12.93 3.70
N VAL A 146 3.31 -13.09 2.91
CA VAL A 146 3.75 -14.41 2.46
C VAL A 146 4.89 -14.86 3.38
N ARG A 147 4.52 -15.73 4.32
CA ARG A 147 5.32 -16.73 5.05
C ARG A 147 6.81 -16.44 5.28
N GLY A 148 7.15 -16.18 6.54
CA GLY A 148 8.50 -16.33 7.05
C GLY A 148 8.61 -15.90 8.52
N ALA A 149 8.40 -16.86 9.43
CA ALA A 149 8.80 -16.84 10.85
C ALA A 149 8.40 -15.62 11.72
N GLY A 150 7.21 -15.71 12.33
CA GLY A 150 6.84 -14.99 13.57
C GLY A 150 6.32 -13.55 13.40
N GLY A 151 5.02 -13.33 13.62
CA GLY A 151 4.46 -11.98 13.82
C GLY A 151 3.05 -11.74 13.26
N GLU A 152 2.03 -12.18 14.00
CA GLU A 152 0.71 -11.55 14.19
C GLU A 152 -0.37 -11.44 13.09
N GLY A 153 -0.16 -11.74 11.80
CA GLY A 153 -1.25 -11.75 10.78
C GLY A 153 -1.90 -13.12 10.51
N PRO A 154 -3.17 -13.20 10.04
CA PRO A 154 -3.75 -14.46 9.59
C PRO A 154 -3.10 -14.87 8.26
N ASP A 155 -2.86 -16.17 8.07
CA ASP A 155 -2.46 -16.71 6.78
C ASP A 155 -3.63 -16.66 5.77
N GLU A 156 -3.37 -16.94 4.49
CA GLU A 156 -4.37 -16.82 3.43
C GLU A 156 -5.64 -17.64 3.72
N ARG A 157 -5.49 -18.83 4.29
CA ARG A 157 -6.63 -19.71 4.60
C ARG A 157 -7.41 -19.21 5.80
N GLU A 158 -6.71 -18.68 6.79
CA GLU A 158 -7.29 -18.06 7.97
C GLU A 158 -8.03 -16.77 7.59
N ARG A 159 -7.47 -15.95 6.68
CA ARG A 159 -8.11 -14.74 6.15
C ARG A 159 -9.36 -15.08 5.34
N GLU A 160 -9.27 -16.05 4.43
CA GLU A 160 -10.42 -16.52 3.65
C GLU A 160 -11.54 -17.03 4.57
N ALA A 161 -11.21 -17.81 5.60
CA ALA A 161 -12.19 -18.28 6.58
C ALA A 161 -12.84 -17.13 7.37
N LEU A 162 -12.08 -16.09 7.75
CA LEU A 162 -12.62 -14.92 8.45
C LEU A 162 -13.56 -14.09 7.58
N LEU A 163 -13.23 -13.88 6.31
CA LEU A 163 -14.10 -13.17 5.36
C LEU A 163 -15.41 -13.91 5.14
N LEU A 164 -15.36 -15.23 4.96
CA LEU A 164 -16.56 -16.05 4.80
C LEU A 164 -17.40 -16.12 6.08
N LEU A 165 -16.77 -16.09 7.26
CA LEU A 165 -17.48 -15.95 8.53
C LEU A 165 -18.15 -14.57 8.66
N ALA A 166 -17.50 -13.50 8.19
CA ALA A 166 -18.06 -12.15 8.19
C ALA A 166 -19.27 -12.01 7.24
N GLU A 167 -19.28 -12.78 6.14
CA GLU A 167 -20.45 -12.95 5.27
C GLU A 167 -21.57 -13.79 5.90
N GLY A 168 -21.38 -14.33 7.11
CA GLY A 168 -22.39 -15.09 7.84
C GLY A 168 -22.49 -16.56 7.46
N LEU A 169 -21.49 -17.12 6.75
CA LEU A 169 -21.52 -18.53 6.37
C LEU A 169 -21.28 -19.44 7.57
N THR A 170 -21.99 -20.58 7.58
CA THR A 170 -21.76 -21.68 8.53
C THR A 170 -20.52 -22.49 8.13
N ASP A 171 -20.00 -23.33 9.04
CA ASP A 171 -18.83 -24.18 8.76
C ASP A 171 -19.03 -25.03 7.49
N ASP A 172 -20.26 -25.49 7.24
CA ASP A 172 -20.63 -26.28 6.06
C ASP A 172 -20.66 -25.43 4.78
N GLY A 173 -21.15 -24.19 4.88
CA GLY A 173 -21.12 -23.23 3.78
C GLY A 173 -19.69 -22.84 3.39
N ILE A 174 -18.85 -22.59 4.38
CA ILE A 174 -17.42 -22.30 4.20
C ILE A 174 -16.71 -23.52 3.59
N ALA A 175 -16.95 -24.73 4.11
CA ALA A 175 -16.39 -25.97 3.58
C ALA A 175 -16.74 -26.15 2.09
N ARG A 176 -18.01 -25.93 1.72
CA ARG A 176 -18.46 -25.99 0.32
C ARG A 176 -17.77 -24.96 -0.57
N ARG A 177 -17.59 -23.72 -0.08
CA ARG A 177 -17.01 -22.62 -0.85
C ARG A 177 -15.49 -22.73 -1.01
N THR A 178 -14.81 -23.28 0.00
CA THR A 178 -13.35 -23.50 0.00
C THR A 178 -12.94 -24.84 -0.60
N GLY A 179 -13.89 -25.76 -0.87
CA GLY A 179 -13.61 -27.11 -1.32
C GLY A 179 -12.93 -28.01 -0.27
N LEU A 180 -12.94 -27.61 1.00
CA LEU A 180 -12.31 -28.33 2.11
C LEU A 180 -13.31 -29.19 2.89
N SER A 181 -12.82 -30.22 3.59
CA SER A 181 -13.67 -30.95 4.53
C SER A 181 -14.13 -30.06 5.69
N ILE A 182 -15.35 -30.28 6.19
CA ILE A 182 -15.91 -29.58 7.37
C ILE A 182 -14.96 -29.69 8.56
N ARG A 183 -14.31 -30.85 8.75
CA ARG A 183 -13.32 -31.08 9.82
C ARG A 183 -12.11 -30.15 9.69
N THR A 184 -11.58 -30.00 8.47
CA THR A 184 -10.44 -29.09 8.20
C THR A 184 -10.84 -27.66 8.49
N ASN A 185 -12.03 -27.24 8.04
CA ASN A 185 -12.52 -25.89 8.26
C ASN A 185 -12.71 -25.57 9.74
N ARG A 186 -13.36 -26.46 10.50
CA ARG A 186 -13.52 -26.32 11.96
C ARG A 186 -12.20 -26.17 12.69
N ARG A 187 -11.18 -26.92 12.28
CA ARG A 187 -9.84 -26.81 12.87
C ARG A 187 -9.20 -25.45 12.58
N THR A 188 -9.36 -24.92 11.36
CA THR A 188 -8.89 -23.57 11.00
C THR A 188 -9.59 -22.50 11.84
N ILE A 189 -10.91 -22.58 11.99
CA ILE A 189 -11.70 -21.63 12.77
C ILE A 189 -11.35 -21.72 14.27
N ALA A 190 -11.16 -22.92 14.82
CA ALA A 190 -10.72 -23.10 16.20
C ALA A 190 -9.36 -22.43 16.45
N LYS A 191 -8.40 -22.67 15.56
CA LYS A 191 -7.07 -22.04 15.64
C LYS A 191 -7.14 -20.51 15.53
N LEU A 192 -8.03 -19.98 14.69
CA LEU A 192 -8.31 -18.54 14.59
C LEU A 192 -8.84 -17.97 15.90
N MET A 193 -9.84 -18.64 16.50
CA MET A 193 -10.41 -18.20 17.79
C MET A 193 -9.35 -18.20 18.90
N ASP A 194 -8.51 -19.23 18.98
CA ASP A 194 -7.41 -19.30 19.96
C ASP A 194 -6.44 -18.14 19.78
N ARG A 195 -6.04 -17.88 18.53
CA ARG A 195 -5.12 -16.78 18.21
C ARG A 195 -5.70 -15.40 18.46
N LEU A 196 -7.00 -15.24 18.28
CA LEU A 196 -7.72 -13.99 18.53
C LEU A 196 -8.05 -13.80 20.02
N GLY A 197 -7.85 -14.82 20.87
CA GLY A 197 -8.28 -14.83 22.26
C GLY A 197 -9.81 -14.81 22.41
N ALA A 198 -10.53 -15.32 21.41
CA ALA A 198 -11.98 -15.22 21.31
C ALA A 198 -12.67 -16.49 21.83
N ARG A 199 -13.73 -16.31 22.62
CA ARG A 199 -14.57 -17.40 23.17
C ARG A 199 -15.84 -17.65 22.35
N SER A 200 -16.10 -16.81 21.36
CA SER A 200 -17.22 -16.98 20.42
C SER A 200 -16.83 -16.49 19.03
N ARG A 201 -17.53 -16.97 18.00
CA ARG A 201 -17.33 -16.51 16.61
C ARG A 201 -17.58 -15.02 16.44
N PHE A 202 -18.57 -14.48 17.14
CA PHE A 202 -18.85 -13.05 17.14
C PHE A 202 -17.68 -12.26 17.75
N GLN A 203 -17.17 -12.70 18.91
CA GLN A 203 -15.99 -12.10 19.50
C GLN A 203 -14.77 -12.22 18.59
N ALA A 204 -14.60 -13.34 17.89
CA ALA A 204 -13.53 -13.53 16.92
C ALA A 204 -13.64 -12.53 15.77
N GLY A 205 -14.85 -12.24 15.26
CA GLY A 205 -15.06 -11.21 14.25
C GLY A 205 -14.69 -9.81 14.75
N VAL A 206 -15.12 -9.43 15.95
CA VAL A 206 -14.77 -8.12 16.56
C VAL A 206 -13.25 -7.99 16.76
N GLU A 207 -12.63 -9.05 17.27
CA GLU A 207 -11.20 -9.11 17.53
C GLU A 207 -10.36 -9.17 16.25
N ALA A 208 -10.88 -9.78 15.18
CA ALA A 208 -10.28 -9.76 13.86
C ALA A 208 -10.35 -8.35 13.26
N ALA A 209 -11.48 -7.65 13.34
CA ALA A 209 -11.61 -6.27 12.86
C ALA A 209 -10.70 -5.31 13.65
N ARG A 210 -10.63 -5.44 14.98
CA ARG A 210 -9.73 -4.64 15.84
C ARG A 210 -8.25 -4.79 15.50
N ARG A 211 -7.85 -5.98 15.06
CA ARG A 211 -6.49 -6.31 14.63
C ARG A 211 -6.26 -6.10 13.13
N GLU A 212 -7.27 -5.57 12.41
CA GLU A 212 -7.24 -5.36 10.96
C GLU A 212 -6.97 -6.66 10.17
N TRP A 213 -7.55 -7.78 10.64
CA TRP A 213 -7.51 -9.07 9.95
C TRP A 213 -8.62 -9.21 8.90
N VAL A 214 -9.69 -8.43 9.04
CA VAL A 214 -10.85 -8.30 8.14
C VAL A 214 -11.25 -6.85 7.98
#